data_AF-A0A4U9I932-F1
#
_entry.id   AF-A0A4U9I932-F1
#
_cell.length_a   1.000
_cell.length_b   1.000
_cell.length_c   1.000
_cell.angle_alpha   90.00
_cell.angle_beta   90.00
_cell.angle_gamma   90.00
#
_symmetry.space_group_name_H-M   'P 1'
#
loop_
_entity.id
_entity.type
_entity.pdbx_description
1 polymer ?
#
loop_
_entity_poly.entity_id
_entity_poly.type
_entity_poly.pdbx_seq_one_letter_code
_entity_poly.pdbx_strand_id
1 'polypeptide(L)' 'MLPHLHCLDTYFPKGDEQQPNEAGLQFYDDLFDECLKHGIEPVITLSHFEMPYHLVSEYGGWPQPAN' A
#
# COMPACT_ATOMS: atom_id res chain seq x y z
N MET A 1 -15.31 9.48 -8.06
CA MET A 1 -14.31 9.46 -6.98
C MET A 1 -13.72 8.06 -7.03
N LEU A 2 -12.67 7.88 -7.84
CA LEU A 2 -11.99 6.59 -7.92
C LEU A 2 -11.33 6.37 -6.55
N PRO A 3 -11.52 5.23 -5.88
CA PRO A 3 -10.75 4.91 -4.69
C PRO A 3 -9.29 4.84 -5.15
N HIS A 4 -8.52 5.89 -4.87
CA HIS A 4 -7.08 5.83 -4.99
C HIS A 4 -6.65 4.79 -3.96
N LEU A 5 -6.19 3.65 -4.45
CA LEU A 5 -5.68 2.59 -3.60
C LEU A 5 -4.38 3.08 -2.97
N HIS A 6 -4.44 3.42 -1.68
CA HIS A 6 -3.30 3.93 -0.93
C HIS A 6 -2.39 2.78 -0.45
N CYS A 7 -1.14 3.17 -0.26
CA CYS A 7 0.07 2.41 -0.41
C CYS A 7 0.37 1.35 0.66
N LEU A 8 1.53 0.74 0.49
CA LEU A 8 2.33 -0.05 1.40
C LEU A 8 2.00 0.00 2.91
N ASP A 9 1.63 1.14 3.49
CA ASP A 9 1.32 1.29 4.93
C ASP A 9 0.09 0.50 5.39
N THR A 10 -0.88 0.26 4.51
CA THR A 10 -2.05 -0.57 4.85
C THR A 10 -1.67 -2.04 5.04
N TYR A 11 -0.68 -2.50 4.27
CA TYR A 11 -0.16 -3.88 4.30
C TYR A 11 1.00 -4.04 5.29
N PHE A 12 1.89 -3.05 5.38
CA PHE A 12 3.07 -2.99 6.24
C PHE A 12 3.07 -1.65 6.97
N PRO A 13 2.36 -1.53 8.11
CA PRO A 13 2.17 -0.26 8.83
C PRO A 13 3.47 0.49 9.15
N LYS A 14 4.55 -0.23 9.43
CA LYS A 14 5.89 0.32 9.66
C LYS A 14 6.77 0.21 8.43
N GLY A 15 6.48 -0.70 7.52
CA GLY A 15 7.23 -0.92 6.29
C GLY A 15 8.43 -1.85 6.44
N ASP A 16 8.69 -2.33 7.66
CA ASP A 16 9.80 -3.25 8.00
C ASP A 16 9.33 -4.54 8.68
N GLU A 17 8.02 -4.77 8.76
CA GLU A 17 7.47 -6.01 9.28
C GLU A 17 7.78 -7.20 8.37
N GLN A 18 8.01 -8.38 8.97
CA GLN A 18 8.26 -9.62 8.20
C GLN A 18 6.99 -10.20 7.58
N GLN A 19 5.82 -9.85 8.12
CA GLN A 19 4.52 -10.36 7.69
C GLN A 19 3.58 -9.19 7.44
N PRO A 20 2.73 -9.29 6.39
CA PRO A 20 1.75 -8.26 6.11
C PRO A 20 0.61 -8.28 7.13
N ASN A 21 -0.12 -7.17 7.17
CA ASN A 21 -1.36 -7.01 7.90
C ASN A 21 -2.51 -7.70 7.14
N GLU A 22 -2.96 -8.85 7.63
CA GLU A 22 -4.03 -9.63 7.01
C GLU A 22 -5.37 -8.89 6.93
N ALA A 23 -5.66 -7.99 7.87
CA ALA A 23 -6.87 -7.17 7.80
C ALA A 23 -6.82 -6.18 6.62
N GLY A 24 -5.62 -5.68 6.29
CA GLY A 24 -5.41 -4.82 5.12
C GLY A 24 -5.57 -5.60 3.83
N LEU A 25 -5.04 -6.83 3.77
CA LEU A 25 -5.20 -7.72 2.62
C LEU A 25 -6.68 -8.06 2.36
N GLN A 26 -7.41 -8.47 3.40
CA GLN A 26 -8.83 -8.82 3.29
C GLN A 26 -9.69 -7.65 2.75
N PHE A 27 -9.40 -6.42 3.19
CA PHE A 27 -10.12 -5.24 2.68
C PHE A 27 -9.98 -5.08 1.16
N TYR A 28 -8.78 -5.32 0.63
CA TYR A 28 -8.51 -5.19 -0.80
C TYR A 28 -9.05 -6.37 -1.60
N ASP A 29 -9.04 -7.58 -1.05
CA ASP A 29 -9.73 -8.72 -1.65
C ASP A 29 -11.23 -8.42 -1.82
N ASP A 30 -11.90 -7.95 -0.76
CA ASP A 30 -13.32 -7.59 -0.78
C ASP A 30 -13.61 -6.46 -1.79
N LEU A 31 -12.72 -5.46 -1.86
CA LEU A 31 -12.85 -4.34 -2.79
C LEU A 31 -12.69 -4.78 -4.25
N PHE A 32 -11.70 -5.63 -4.54
CA PHE A 32 -11.47 -6.14 -5.89
C PHE A 32 -12.62 -7.04 -6.33
N ASP A 33 -13.10 -7.92 -5.45
CA ASP A 33 -14.25 -8.77 -5.73
C ASP A 33 -15.50 -7.95 -6.07
N GLU A 34 -15.78 -6.88 -5.32
CA GLU A 34 -16.90 -6.00 -5.64
C GLU A 34 -16.69 -5.24 -6.95
N CYS A 35 -15.48 -4.74 -7.24
CA CYS A 35 -15.18 -4.12 -8.54
C CYS A 35 -15.42 -5.09 -9.71
N LEU A 36 -14.89 -6.31 -9.62
CA LEU A 36 -15.02 -7.33 -10.65
C LEU A 36 -16.47 -7.76 -10.86
N LYS A 37 -17.26 -7.84 -9.78
CA LYS A 37 -18.70 -8.14 -9.83
C LYS A 37 -19.49 -7.08 -10.62
N HIS A 38 -19.05 -5.83 -10.63
CA HIS A 38 -19.64 -4.75 -11.44
C HIS A 38 -18.99 -4.59 -12.82
N GLY A 39 -18.09 -5.50 -13.22
CA GLY A 39 -17.36 -5.41 -14.49
C GLY A 39 -16.37 -4.25 -14.56
N ILE A 40 -15.91 -3.76 -13.40
CA ILE A 40 -14.92 -2.70 -13.28
C ILE A 40 -13.54 -3.36 -13.15
N GLU A 41 -12.64 -3.06 -14.08
CA GLU A 41 -11.25 -3.50 -13.99
C GLU A 41 -10.45 -2.54 -13.09
N PRO A 42 -9.93 -3.01 -11.94
CA PRO A 42 -9.18 -2.16 -11.03
C PRO A 42 -7.75 -1.91 -11.56
N VAL A 43 -7.32 -0.65 -11.55
CA VAL A 43 -5.94 -0.25 -11.87
C VAL A 43 -5.22 0.10 -10.57
N ILE A 44 -4.18 -0.67 -10.25
CA ILE A 44 -3.50 -0.58 -8.96
C ILE A 44 -2.22 0.24 -9.09
N THR A 45 -2.08 1.25 -8.23
CA THR A 45 -0.83 2.01 -8.07
C THR A 45 -0.18 1.57 -6.75
N LEU A 46 0.98 0.93 -6.81
CA LEU A 46 1.62 0.33 -5.63
C LEU A 46 2.12 1.38 -4.61
N SER A 47 2.51 2.56 -5.09
CA SER A 47 2.94 3.68 -4.25
C SER A 47 2.54 4.98 -4.91
N HIS A 48 1.85 5.85 -4.15
CA HIS A 48 1.37 7.13 -4.62
C HIS A 48 2.05 8.29 -3.87
N PHE A 49 3.39 8.30 -3.92
CA PHE A 49 4.27 9.27 -3.22
C PHE A 49 4.14 9.28 -1.70
N GLU A 50 3.88 8.12 -1.14
CA GLU A 50 3.67 7.90 0.29
C GLU A 50 4.57 6.74 0.75
N MET A 51 5.13 6.92 1.94
CA MET A 51 5.95 5.94 2.66
C MET A 51 5.46 5.87 4.09
N PRO A 52 5.54 4.69 4.73
CA PRO A 52 5.35 4.58 6.17
C PRO A 52 6.26 5.58 6.90
N TYR A 53 5.66 6.37 7.80
CA TYR A 53 6.38 7.37 8.58
C TYR A 53 7.55 6.76 9.36
N HIS A 54 7.37 5.53 9.85
CA HIS A 54 8.42 4.75 10.53
C HIS A 54 9.69 4.62 9.68
N LEU A 55 9.58 4.36 8.38
CA LEU A 55 10.76 4.26 7.51
C LEU A 55 11.51 5.59 7.37
N VAL A 56 10.79 6.71 7.41
CA VAL A 56 11.39 8.05 7.40
C VAL A 56 12.10 8.33 8.73
N SER A 57 11.44 8.02 9.85
CA SER A 57 11.96 8.28 11.19
C SER A 57 13.17 7.42 11.56
N GLU A 58 13.15 6.12 11.25
CA GLU A 58 14.20 5.18 11.67
C GLU A 58 15.33 5.05 10.64
N TYR A 59 15.01 5.18 9.34
CA TYR A 59 15.98 4.90 8.26
C TYR A 59 16.28 6.12 7.37
N GLY A 60 15.66 7.27 7.63
CA GLY A 60 15.84 8.49 6.81
C GLY A 60 15.09 8.44 5.48
N GLY A 61 14.15 7.48 5.32
CA GLY A 61 13.36 7.30 4.11
C GLY A 61 14.15 6.61 2.99
N TRP A 62 13.87 6.96 1.74
CA TRP A 62 14.58 6.38 0.59
C TRP A 62 16.03 6.85 0.55
N PRO A 63 17.02 5.95 0.64
CA PRO A 63 18.42 6.34 0.45
C PRO A 63 18.62 6.84 -0.98
N GLN A 64 19.13 8.06 -1.13
CA GLN A 64 19.68 8.51 -2.40
C GLN A 64 20.96 7.71 -2.65
N PRO A 65 21.18 7.14 -3.85
CA PRO A 65 22.46 6.52 -4.16
C PRO A 65 23.57 7.57 -3.97
N ALA A 66 24.61 7.20 -3.21
CA ALA A 66 25.78 8.05 -3.05
C ALA A 66 26.48 8.17 -4.42
N ASN A 67 26.64 9.39 -4.91
CA ASN A 67 27.40 9.71 -6.12
C ASN A 67 28.88 9.37 -5.95
#